data_AF-A0A7S1A9R3-F1
#
_entry.id   AF-A0A7S1A9R3-F1
#
_cell.length_a   1.000
_cell.length_b   1.000
_cell.length_c   1.000
_cell.angle_alpha   90.00
_cell.angle_beta   90.00
_cell.angle_gamma   90.00
#
_symmetry.space_group_name_H-M   'P 1'
#
loop_
_entity.id
_entity.type
_entity.pdbx_description
1 polymer ?
#
loop_
_entity_poly.entity_id
_entity_poly.type
_entity_poly.pdbx_seq_one_letter_code
_entity_poly.pdbx_strand_id
1 'polypeptide(L)'
;EEPLVTFSHFLPRVELSLEKRFLALPSLPKASGSKYLGRRIDVLQPDVHVFGHTHFGWDAEHDGVRYIQAALAYPGERRARWGSLRVGEFGAGPLLLWTSSSGFVPKMRCRWSDYYEHHPREPEKVWELASYAAPGFERTDRRAVECMPDFSHEEGA
;
A
#
# COMPACT_ATOMS: atom_id res chain seq x y z
N GLU A 1 7.96 -28.36 3.37
CA GLU A 1 7.48 -27.34 4.33
C GLU A 1 6.05 -26.98 3.94
N GLU A 2 5.19 -26.66 4.90
CA GLU A 2 3.80 -26.28 4.64
C GLU A 2 3.73 -24.76 4.42
N PRO A 3 2.95 -24.26 3.44
CA PRO A 3 2.79 -22.83 3.22
C PRO A 3 2.24 -22.12 4.45
N LEU A 4 2.95 -21.10 4.94
CA LEU A 4 2.56 -20.29 6.09
C LEU A 4 1.98 -18.95 5.64
N VAL A 5 0.71 -18.74 5.94
CA VAL A 5 0.04 -17.44 5.77
C VAL A 5 -0.23 -16.84 7.14
N THR A 6 0.19 -15.59 7.32
CA THR A 6 -0.09 -14.82 8.54
C THR A 6 -0.93 -13.59 8.22
N PHE A 7 -1.65 -13.10 9.23
CA PHE A 7 -2.58 -11.99 9.08
C PHE A 7 -2.39 -10.97 10.19
N SER A 8 -2.53 -9.69 9.85
CA SER A 8 -2.71 -8.63 10.84
C SER A 8 -3.55 -7.51 10.26
N HIS A 9 -4.12 -6.63 11.10
CA HIS A 9 -4.80 -5.45 10.57
C HIS A 9 -3.83 -4.30 10.27
N PHE A 10 -2.80 -4.14 11.10
CA PHE A 10 -1.83 -3.03 11.03
C PHE A 10 -0.57 -3.44 10.24
N LEU A 11 0.14 -2.45 9.70
CA LEU A 11 1.33 -2.68 8.89
C LEU A 11 2.49 -3.21 9.75
N PRO A 12 3.12 -4.33 9.37
CA PRO A 12 4.32 -4.82 10.06
C PRO A 12 5.58 -4.01 9.72
N ARG A 13 5.56 -3.26 8.61
CA ARG A 13 6.72 -2.59 7.99
C ARG A 13 6.38 -1.18 7.51
N VAL A 14 7.37 -0.29 7.50
CA VAL A 14 7.17 1.11 7.09
C VAL A 14 7.13 1.23 5.56
N GLU A 15 7.80 0.32 4.86
CA GLU A 15 7.86 0.19 3.41
C GLU A 15 6.48 -0.08 2.79
N LEU A 16 5.57 -0.68 3.58
CA LEU A 16 4.18 -0.94 3.19
C LEU A 16 3.25 0.28 3.37
N SER A 17 3.78 1.39 3.91
CA SER A 17 3.07 2.66 3.98
C SER A 17 3.47 3.54 2.82
N LEU A 18 2.62 4.50 2.43
CA LEU A 18 3.05 5.55 1.51
C LEU A 18 3.89 6.59 2.25
N GLU A 19 4.78 7.24 1.51
CA GLU A 19 5.47 8.42 2.00
C GLU A 19 4.48 9.56 2.27
N LYS A 20 4.79 10.41 3.26
CA LYS A 20 3.90 11.50 3.70
C LYS A 20 3.45 12.42 2.55
N ARG A 21 4.31 12.63 1.55
CA ARG A 21 4.01 13.41 0.34
C ARG A 21 2.84 12.91 -0.50
N PHE A 22 2.48 11.63 -0.35
CA PHE A 22 1.40 10.99 -1.09
C PHE A 22 0.11 10.86 -0.27
N LEU A 23 0.08 11.35 0.97
CA LEU A 23 -1.02 11.14 1.89
C LEU A 23 -1.84 12.42 2.10
N ALA A 24 -3.14 12.34 1.80
CA ALA A 24 -4.10 13.37 2.20
C ALA A 24 -4.22 13.48 3.74
N LEU A 25 -4.02 12.36 4.45
CA LEU A 25 -3.90 12.32 5.91
C LEU A 25 -2.45 12.01 6.31
N PRO A 26 -1.59 13.03 6.50
CA PRO A 26 -0.18 12.85 6.79
C PRO A 26 0.11 12.23 8.17
N SER A 27 -0.88 12.20 9.07
CA SER A 27 -0.79 11.54 10.37
C SER A 27 -1.04 10.04 10.30
N LEU A 28 -1.53 9.50 9.17
CA LEU A 28 -1.87 8.08 9.02
C LEU A 28 -0.74 7.14 9.50
N PRO A 29 0.54 7.30 9.10
CA PRO A 29 1.60 6.39 9.52
C PRO A 29 1.82 6.33 11.05
N LYS A 30 1.37 7.34 11.80
CA LYS A 30 1.48 7.36 13.27
C LYS A 30 0.58 6.32 13.95
N ALA A 31 -0.48 5.86 13.29
CA ALA A 31 -1.45 4.93 13.84
C ALA A 31 -1.58 3.63 13.04
N SER A 32 -0.81 3.47 11.95
CA SER A 32 -1.01 2.37 11.00
C SER A 32 -0.13 1.16 11.19
N GLY A 33 0.93 1.22 11.99
CA GLY A 33 1.95 0.17 12.04
C GLY A 33 2.33 -0.30 13.44
N SER A 34 3.04 -1.43 13.51
CA SER A 34 3.57 -1.98 14.77
C SER A 34 4.91 -2.69 14.59
N LYS A 35 5.96 -2.14 15.25
CA LYS A 35 7.30 -2.76 15.28
C LYS A 35 7.31 -4.13 15.97
N TYR A 36 6.37 -4.38 16.89
CA TYR A 36 6.22 -5.68 17.55
C TYR A 36 5.66 -6.72 16.58
N LEU A 37 4.76 -6.32 15.68
CA LEU A 37 4.26 -7.19 14.62
C LEU A 37 5.37 -7.50 13.62
N GLY A 38 6.12 -6.49 13.16
CA GLY A 38 7.28 -6.67 12.27
C GLY A 38 8.24 -7.74 12.78
N ARG A 39 8.67 -7.65 14.04
CA ARG A 39 9.56 -8.65 14.66
C ARG A 39 8.97 -10.07 14.68
N ARG A 40 7.65 -10.23 14.81
CA ARG A 40 7.01 -11.55 14.75
C ARG A 40 7.07 -12.12 13.34
N ILE A 41 6.85 -11.29 12.33
CA ILE A 41 6.97 -11.69 10.93
C ILE A 41 8.42 -12.05 10.60
N ASP A 42 9.39 -11.28 11.10
CA ASP A 42 10.81 -11.57 10.88
C ASP A 42 11.23 -12.92 11.47
N VAL A 43 10.65 -13.32 12.60
CA VAL A 43 10.90 -14.65 13.21
C VAL A 43 10.15 -15.76 12.48
N LEU A 44 8.90 -15.51 12.08
CA LEU A 44 8.06 -16.54 11.45
C LEU A 44 8.42 -16.80 9.98
N GLN A 45 8.97 -15.82 9.27
CA GLN A 45 9.26 -15.87 7.83
C GLN A 45 8.13 -16.53 7.02
N PRO A 46 6.89 -15.99 7.08
CA PRO A 46 5.77 -16.58 6.35
C PRO A 46 5.94 -16.39 4.84
N ASP A 47 5.40 -17.29 4.03
CA ASP A 47 5.36 -17.10 2.58
C ASP A 47 4.54 -15.86 2.19
N VAL A 48 3.43 -15.63 2.92
CA VAL A 48 2.57 -14.45 2.73
C VAL A 48 2.13 -13.86 4.07
N HIS A 49 2.20 -12.53 4.17
CA HIS A 49 1.55 -11.76 5.21
C HIS A 49 0.43 -10.87 4.63
N VAL A 50 -0.81 -11.12 5.03
CA VAL A 50 -1.95 -10.29 4.63
C VAL A 50 -2.19 -9.21 5.69
N PHE A 51 -2.28 -7.95 5.25
CA PHE A 51 -2.45 -6.79 6.12
C PHE A 51 -3.55 -5.84 5.64
N GLY A 52 -3.81 -4.77 6.40
CA GLY A 52 -4.92 -3.86 6.16
C GLY A 52 -4.69 -2.42 6.65
N HIS A 53 -5.79 -1.77 7.01
CA HIS A 53 -5.84 -0.46 7.66
C HIS A 53 -5.60 0.76 6.76
N THR A 54 -4.64 0.75 5.83
CA THR A 54 -4.28 1.98 5.08
C THR A 54 -5.13 2.24 3.83
N HIS A 55 -5.93 1.26 3.39
CA HIS A 55 -6.78 1.37 2.19
C HIS A 55 -5.97 1.77 0.94
N PHE A 56 -4.82 1.12 0.74
CA PHE A 56 -4.05 1.17 -0.51
C PHE A 56 -3.88 -0.24 -1.05
N GLY A 57 -4.00 -0.45 -2.35
CA GLY A 57 -3.71 -1.76 -2.94
C GLY A 57 -2.22 -2.07 -2.79
N TRP A 58 -1.89 -3.22 -2.21
CA TRP A 58 -0.52 -3.72 -2.12
C TRP A 58 -0.42 -5.19 -2.48
N ASP A 59 0.63 -5.49 -3.24
CA ASP A 59 1.20 -6.81 -3.46
C ASP A 59 2.70 -6.61 -3.73
N ALA A 60 3.53 -6.82 -2.70
CA ALA A 60 4.96 -6.51 -2.73
C ALA A 60 5.75 -7.54 -1.94
N GLU A 61 7.01 -7.77 -2.33
CA GLU A 61 7.90 -8.67 -1.61
C GLU A 61 8.95 -7.86 -0.84
N HIS A 62 9.15 -8.18 0.43
CA HIS A 62 10.20 -7.61 1.26
C HIS A 62 10.85 -8.70 2.10
N ASP A 63 12.18 -8.81 2.02
CA ASP A 63 12.97 -9.79 2.75
C ASP A 63 12.45 -11.24 2.60
N GLY A 64 12.06 -11.63 1.39
CA GLY A 64 11.56 -12.98 1.09
C GLY A 64 10.12 -13.26 1.54
N VAL A 65 9.42 -12.29 2.13
CA VAL A 65 8.00 -12.39 2.51
C VAL A 65 7.15 -11.57 1.54
N ARG A 66 6.08 -12.16 1.02
CA ARG A 66 5.09 -11.43 0.20
C ARG A 66 4.03 -10.78 1.09
N TYR A 67 3.77 -9.49 0.88
CA TYR A 67 2.81 -8.69 1.63
C TYR A 67 1.66 -8.28 0.74
N ILE A 68 0.43 -8.57 1.17
CA ILE A 68 -0.78 -8.25 0.40
C ILE A 68 -1.77 -7.45 1.24
N GLN A 69 -2.30 -6.37 0.66
CA GLN A 69 -3.41 -5.61 1.22
C GLN A 69 -4.47 -5.35 0.16
N ALA A 70 -5.61 -6.02 0.27
CA ALA A 70 -6.78 -5.82 -0.59
C ALA A 70 -7.99 -5.33 0.21
N ALA A 71 -7.87 -4.11 0.74
CA ALA A 71 -8.93 -3.51 1.57
C ALA A 71 -10.11 -3.03 0.72
N LEU A 72 -11.34 -3.37 1.12
CA LEU A 72 -12.57 -2.91 0.44
C LEU A 72 -12.75 -1.38 0.45
N ALA A 73 -12.16 -0.70 1.44
CA ALA A 73 -12.25 0.74 1.68
C ALA A 73 -13.70 1.26 1.85
N TYR A 74 -13.85 2.57 2.06
CA TYR A 74 -15.17 3.20 2.13
C TYR A 74 -15.78 3.42 0.74
N PRO A 75 -17.12 3.45 0.59
CA PRO A 75 -17.78 3.76 -0.68
C PRO A 75 -17.32 5.07 -1.32
N GLY A 76 -17.06 6.11 -0.52
CA GLY A 76 -16.54 7.40 -1.00
C GLY A 76 -15.13 7.28 -1.58
N GLU A 77 -14.26 6.50 -0.93
CA GLU A 77 -12.90 6.25 -1.40
C GLU A 77 -12.91 5.44 -2.70
N ARG A 78 -13.79 4.44 -2.81
CA ARG A 78 -13.94 3.67 -4.06
C ARG A 78 -14.36 4.54 -5.23
N ARG A 79 -15.21 5.56 -5.01
CA ARG A 79 -15.58 6.51 -6.06
C ARG A 79 -14.45 7.49 -6.40
N ALA A 80 -13.72 7.94 -5.40
CA ALA A 80 -12.75 9.03 -5.56
C ALA A 80 -11.34 8.58 -5.96
N ARG A 81 -10.90 7.36 -5.58
CA ARG A 81 -9.50 6.95 -5.72
C ARG A 81 -9.32 5.47 -6.03
N TRP A 82 -10.22 4.88 -6.81
CA TRP A 82 -10.25 3.45 -7.15
C TRP A 82 -8.89 2.90 -7.58
N GLY A 83 -8.16 3.63 -8.43
CA GLY A 83 -6.84 3.22 -8.92
C GLY A 83 -5.81 2.98 -7.82
N SER A 84 -5.91 3.71 -6.70
CA SER A 84 -5.03 3.55 -5.53
C SER A 84 -5.42 2.39 -4.61
N LEU A 85 -6.66 1.89 -4.71
CA LEU A 85 -7.22 0.83 -3.85
C LEU A 85 -7.05 -0.55 -4.45
N ARG A 86 -7.05 -0.62 -5.79
CA ARG A 86 -7.18 -1.84 -6.55
C ARG A 86 -5.98 -2.78 -6.34
N VAL A 87 -6.31 -4.05 -6.12
CA VAL A 87 -5.41 -5.22 -6.20
C VAL A 87 -6.04 -6.20 -7.17
N GLY A 88 -5.36 -6.53 -8.27
CA GLY A 88 -5.88 -7.49 -9.25
C GLY A 88 -7.29 -7.12 -9.76
N GLU A 89 -8.21 -8.08 -9.78
CA GLU A 89 -9.64 -7.87 -10.12
C GLU A 89 -10.46 -7.33 -8.94
N PHE A 90 -10.09 -6.14 -8.46
CA PHE A 90 -10.74 -5.50 -7.32
C PHE A 90 -12.25 -5.27 -7.56
N GLY A 91 -13.06 -5.57 -6.53
CA GLY A 91 -14.52 -5.39 -6.57
C GLY A 91 -15.33 -6.59 -7.05
N ALA A 92 -14.67 -7.66 -7.53
CA ALA A 92 -15.34 -8.91 -7.94
C ALA A 92 -15.71 -9.85 -6.78
N GLY A 93 -15.26 -9.56 -5.56
CA GLY A 93 -15.47 -10.39 -4.37
C GLY A 93 -14.24 -10.41 -3.46
N PRO A 94 -14.17 -11.37 -2.52
CA PRO A 94 -12.96 -11.64 -1.75
C PRO A 94 -11.78 -11.96 -2.67
N LEU A 95 -10.59 -11.46 -2.33
CA LEU A 95 -9.38 -11.77 -3.07
C LEU A 95 -8.97 -13.22 -2.84
N LEU A 96 -8.84 -14.00 -3.91
CA LEU A 96 -8.29 -15.35 -3.83
C LEU A 96 -6.78 -15.27 -3.60
N LEU A 97 -6.29 -15.92 -2.55
CA LEU A 97 -4.86 -15.94 -2.21
C LEU A 97 -4.19 -17.28 -2.54
N TRP A 98 -4.85 -18.39 -2.24
CA TRP A 98 -4.26 -19.72 -2.33
C TRP A 98 -5.32 -20.76 -2.71
N THR A 99 -4.91 -21.76 -3.48
CA THR A 99 -5.73 -22.95 -3.80
C THR A 99 -4.92 -24.23 -3.62
N SER A 100 -5.61 -25.35 -3.37
CA SER A 100 -4.97 -26.67 -3.28
C SER A 100 -4.44 -27.18 -4.62
N SER A 101 -4.96 -26.71 -5.75
CA SER A 101 -4.56 -27.15 -7.09
C SER A 101 -3.40 -26.35 -7.67
N SER A 102 -3.26 -25.06 -7.33
CA SER A 102 -2.27 -24.17 -7.93
C SER A 102 -1.40 -23.43 -6.92
N GLY A 103 -1.59 -23.63 -5.61
CA GLY A 103 -0.85 -22.91 -4.59
C GLY A 103 -1.23 -21.42 -4.52
N PHE A 104 -0.26 -20.57 -4.21
CA PHE A 104 -0.46 -19.11 -4.17
C PHE A 104 -0.77 -18.54 -5.54
N VAL A 105 -1.68 -17.58 -5.60
CA VAL A 105 -1.95 -16.82 -6.84
C VAL A 105 -0.70 -16.04 -7.27
N PRO A 106 -0.49 -15.77 -8.57
CA PRO A 106 0.61 -14.92 -9.02
C PRO A 106 0.58 -13.52 -8.40
N LYS A 107 1.71 -12.80 -8.49
CA LYS A 107 1.78 -11.39 -8.10
C LYS A 107 0.76 -10.56 -8.89
N MET A 108 -0.04 -9.81 -8.17
CA MET A 108 -1.08 -8.94 -8.72
C MET A 108 -0.55 -7.53 -8.89
N ARG A 109 -1.06 -6.82 -9.90
CA ARG A 109 -0.73 -5.41 -10.10
C ARG A 109 -1.42 -4.55 -9.07
N CYS A 110 -0.64 -3.64 -8.50
CA CYS A 110 -1.05 -2.68 -7.49
C CYS A 110 -0.31 -1.38 -7.79
N ARG A 111 -1.04 -0.28 -7.97
CA ARG A 111 -0.44 0.98 -8.45
C ARG A 111 0.75 1.46 -7.62
N TRP A 112 0.67 1.32 -6.29
CA TRP A 112 1.74 1.72 -5.39
C TRP A 112 2.87 0.69 -5.31
N SER A 113 2.59 -0.61 -5.40
CA SER A 113 3.66 -1.62 -5.55
C SER A 113 4.47 -1.34 -6.82
N ASP A 114 3.78 -1.20 -7.96
CA ASP A 114 4.39 -0.96 -9.26
C ASP A 114 5.22 0.35 -9.25
N TYR A 115 4.72 1.39 -8.56
CA TYR A 115 5.45 2.64 -8.38
C TYR A 115 6.77 2.43 -7.61
N TYR A 116 6.74 1.80 -6.43
CA TYR A 116 7.94 1.62 -5.59
C TYR A 116 8.91 0.54 -6.11
N GLU A 117 8.51 -0.28 -7.08
CA GLU A 117 9.44 -1.15 -7.81
C GLU A 117 10.39 -0.37 -8.71
N HIS A 118 9.93 0.78 -9.24
CA HIS A 118 10.68 1.58 -10.21
C HIS A 118 11.21 2.89 -9.61
N HIS A 119 10.73 3.27 -8.43
CA HIS A 119 11.09 4.53 -7.77
C HIS A 119 11.57 4.26 -6.35
N PRO A 120 12.78 4.73 -6.00
CA PRO A 120 13.24 4.66 -4.62
C PRO A 120 12.36 5.53 -3.73
N ARG A 121 12.28 5.15 -2.46
CA ARG A 121 11.61 5.94 -1.43
C ARG A 121 12.48 7.15 -1.07
N GLU A 122 11.86 8.31 -0.90
CA GLU A 122 12.50 9.58 -0.54
C GLU A 122 11.75 10.27 0.62
N PRO A 123 11.66 9.66 1.81
CA PRO A 123 10.70 10.09 2.85
C PRO A 123 10.95 11.51 3.37
N GLU A 124 12.17 12.03 3.19
CA GLU A 124 12.57 13.39 3.53
C GLU A 124 12.03 14.45 2.56
N LYS A 125 11.58 14.05 1.36
CA LYS A 125 11.07 14.94 0.31
C LYS A 125 9.64 15.38 0.61
N VAL A 126 9.50 16.17 1.66
CA VAL A 126 8.22 16.65 2.20
C VAL A 126 7.73 17.97 1.58
N TRP A 127 8.52 18.56 0.68
CA TRP A 127 8.18 19.79 -0.06
C TRP A 127 7.54 19.50 -1.42
N GLU A 128 7.49 18.24 -1.86
CA GLU A 128 6.80 17.86 -3.09
C GLU A 128 5.57 17.06 -2.71
N LEU A 129 4.38 17.54 -3.03
CA LEU A 129 3.13 16.85 -2.71
C LEU A 129 2.50 16.26 -3.97
N ALA A 130 1.80 15.13 -3.80
CA ALA A 130 0.88 14.66 -4.82
C ALA A 130 -0.20 15.70 -5.09
N SER A 131 -0.59 15.86 -6.35
CA SER A 131 -1.62 16.80 -6.80
C SER A 131 -2.92 16.67 -6.00
N TYR A 132 -3.39 15.45 -5.76
CA TYR A 132 -4.59 15.19 -4.97
C TYR A 132 -4.44 15.50 -3.47
N ALA A 133 -3.22 15.53 -2.94
CA ALA A 133 -2.96 15.82 -1.53
C ALA A 133 -2.75 17.32 -1.30
N ALA A 134 -2.10 18.01 -2.24
CA ALA A 134 -1.66 19.41 -2.11
C ALA A 134 -2.76 20.40 -1.65
N PRO A 135 -4.03 20.33 -2.12
CA PRO A 135 -5.09 21.24 -1.69
C PRO A 135 -5.39 21.21 -0.18
N GLY A 136 -5.05 20.12 0.51
CA GLY A 136 -5.27 19.97 1.95
C GLY A 136 -4.18 20.58 2.83
N PHE A 137 -3.14 21.20 2.25
CA PHE A 137 -1.95 21.66 2.97
C PHE A 137 -1.65 23.13 2.72
N GLU A 138 -1.12 23.79 3.75
CA GLU A 138 -0.56 25.13 3.62
C GLU A 138 0.92 25.07 3.25
N ARG A 139 1.32 25.91 2.30
CA ARG A 139 2.73 26.04 1.91
C ARG A 139 3.51 26.80 2.97
N THR A 140 4.40 26.09 3.67
CA THR A 140 5.32 26.67 4.67
C THR A 140 6.78 26.75 4.20
N ASP A 141 7.17 25.99 3.16
CA ASP A 141 8.50 26.02 2.54
C ASP A 141 8.43 26.66 1.14
N ARG A 142 9.42 27.50 0.79
CA ARG A 142 9.50 28.18 -0.52
C ARG A 142 9.76 27.22 -1.68
N ARG A 143 10.36 26.05 -1.40
CA ARG A 143 10.57 24.98 -2.38
C ARG A 143 9.30 24.20 -2.66
N ALA A 144 8.21 24.42 -1.90
CA ALA A 144 7.06 23.54 -2.02
C ALA A 144 6.37 23.69 -3.37
N VAL A 145 6.20 22.56 -4.04
CA VAL A 145 5.70 22.46 -5.41
C VAL A 145 4.72 21.29 -5.51
N GLU A 146 3.69 21.48 -6.33
CA GLU A 146 2.88 20.37 -6.83
C GLU A 146 3.62 19.77 -8.02
N CYS A 147 3.94 18.48 -7.99
CA CYS A 147 4.78 17.88 -9.05
C CYS A 147 4.38 16.49 -9.53
N MET A 148 3.43 15.80 -8.89
CA MET A 148 3.16 14.41 -9.25
C MET A 148 1.79 14.23 -9.91
N PRO A 149 1.69 13.38 -10.97
CA PRO A 149 0.45 13.10 -11.67
C PRO A 149 -0.60 12.50 -10.73
N ASP A 150 -1.86 12.69 -11.10
CA ASP A 150 -3.00 12.26 -10.31
C ASP A 150 -3.19 10.73 -10.38
N PHE A 151 -2.85 10.05 -9.28
CA PHE A 151 -3.00 8.60 -9.17
C PHE A 151 -4.44 8.14 -8.85
N SER A 152 -5.40 9.06 -8.73
CA SER A 152 -6.76 8.75 -8.28
C SER A 152 -7.68 8.21 -9.38
N HIS A 153 -7.48 8.62 -10.65
CA HIS A 153 -8.46 8.41 -11.72
C HIS A 153 -7.95 7.83 -13.05
N GLU A 154 -6.63 7.74 -13.30
CA GLU A 154 -6.16 7.20 -14.58
C GLU A 154 -6.50 5.70 -14.76
N GLU A 155 -7.34 5.40 -15.75
CA GLU A 155 -7.52 4.06 -16.30
C GLU A 155 -6.36 3.76 -17.25
N GLY A 156 -5.47 2.84 -16.86
CA GLY A 156 -4.46 2.29 -17.77
C GLY A 156 -3.10 2.08 -17.13
N ALA A 157 -2.83 0.82 -16.74
CA ALA A 157 -1.51 0.20 -16.78
C ALA A 157 -1.65 -1.33 -16.77
#